data_AF-A0A3E1EMX3-F1
#
_entry.id   AF-A0A3E1EMX3-F1
#
_cell.length_a   1.000
_cell.length_b   1.000
_cell.length_c   1.000
_cell.angle_alpha   90.00
_cell.angle_beta   90.00
_cell.angle_gamma   90.00
#
_symmetry.space_group_name_H-M   'P 1'
#
loop_
_entity.id
_entity.type
_entity.pdbx_description
1 polymer ?
#
loop_
_entity_poly.entity_id
_entity_poly.type
_entity_poly.pdbx_seq_one_letter_code
_entity_poly.pdbx_strand_id
1 'polypeptide(L)'
;MSDFTSSAADFQPDPELQQIATRGADICVQFIRHKFGKTADYSEAFLPEIENVLHLLHLSMPSAKPSESDIEQFCTIFGSYLGETYRRHRGGEWGVSFGNTPTLSFGGGYKSFPWARVHKRLINGEEDNVHHWYLGMIQYASNTTPTPPPLPPNSAPPPPLPPKKGFFSRLFGS
;
A
#
# COMPACT_ATOMS: atom_id res chain seq x y z
N MET A 1 8.95 23.16 30.80
CA MET A 1 9.62 22.15 29.98
C MET A 1 8.56 21.14 29.62
N SER A 2 8.00 21.26 28.41
CA SER A 2 6.90 20.43 27.96
C SER A 2 7.49 19.20 27.28
N ASP A 3 7.25 18.03 27.86
CA ASP A 3 7.64 16.74 27.31
C ASP A 3 6.96 16.54 25.95
N PHE A 4 7.76 16.55 24.88
CA PHE A 4 7.35 16.06 23.57
C PHE A 4 7.35 14.54 23.61
N THR A 5 6.29 13.96 24.18
CA THR A 5 5.97 12.55 23.97
C THR A 5 5.52 12.40 22.52
N SER A 6 6.47 12.19 21.61
CA SER A 6 6.20 11.76 20.23
C SER A 6 5.48 10.43 20.31
N SER A 7 4.15 10.48 20.27
CA SER A 7 3.31 9.31 20.43
C SER A 7 2.84 8.83 19.06
N ALA A 8 2.64 7.52 18.95
CA ALA A 8 2.00 6.83 17.84
C ALA A 8 0.57 7.33 17.50
N ALA A 9 0.08 8.43 18.09
CA ALA A 9 -1.31 8.90 18.04
C ALA A 9 -1.72 9.69 16.78
N ASP A 10 -0.81 9.96 15.84
CA ASP A 10 -1.18 10.72 14.65
C ASP A 10 -1.92 9.89 13.58
N PHE A 11 -2.13 8.58 13.78
CA PHE A 11 -2.98 7.77 12.88
C PHE A 11 -4.33 7.48 13.52
N GLN A 12 -5.40 7.72 12.77
CA GLN A 12 -6.77 7.39 13.14
C GLN A 12 -7.36 6.47 12.09
N PRO A 13 -7.66 5.20 12.42
CA PRO A 13 -8.40 4.32 11.51
C PRO A 13 -9.69 4.96 11.02
N ASP A 14 -9.96 4.83 9.73
CA ASP A 14 -11.15 5.42 9.12
C ASP A 14 -11.82 4.37 8.21
N PRO A 15 -12.91 3.73 8.68
CA PRO A 15 -13.67 2.76 7.90
C PRO A 15 -14.28 3.35 6.63
N GLU A 16 -14.62 4.64 6.62
CA GLU A 16 -15.16 5.31 5.44
C GLU A 16 -14.06 5.49 4.40
N LEU A 17 -12.87 5.95 4.83
CA LEU A 17 -11.71 6.00 3.95
C LEU A 17 -11.34 4.62 3.39
N GLN A 18 -11.42 3.56 4.20
CA GLN A 18 -11.19 2.21 3.71
C GLN A 18 -12.19 1.81 2.60
N GLN A 19 -13.47 2.18 2.75
CA GLN A 19 -14.47 1.96 1.70
C GLN A 19 -14.18 2.78 0.45
N ILE A 20 -13.76 4.03 0.60
CA ILE A 20 -13.33 4.90 -0.51
C ILE A 20 -12.14 4.27 -1.22
N ALA A 21 -11.14 3.79 -0.49
CA ALA A 21 -9.97 3.13 -1.05
C ALA A 21 -10.36 1.84 -1.78
N THR A 22 -11.19 1.00 -1.17
CA THR A 22 -11.67 -0.24 -1.82
C THR A 22 -12.38 0.06 -3.13
N ARG A 23 -13.32 1.03 -3.13
CA ARG A 23 -14.05 1.44 -4.34
C ARG A 23 -13.13 2.09 -5.38
N GLY A 24 -12.21 2.94 -4.95
CA GLY A 24 -11.23 3.60 -5.82
C GLY A 24 -10.33 2.58 -6.52
N ALA A 25 -9.93 1.54 -5.80
CA ALA A 25 -9.16 0.45 -6.35
C ALA A 25 -9.94 -0.35 -7.42
N ASP A 26 -11.23 -0.62 -7.20
CA ASP A 26 -12.09 -1.27 -8.19
C ASP A 26 -12.31 -0.39 -9.43
N ILE A 27 -12.45 0.93 -9.25
CA ILE A 27 -12.52 1.89 -10.36
C ILE A 27 -11.21 1.89 -11.15
N CYS A 28 -10.05 1.78 -10.49
CA CYS A 28 -8.75 1.66 -11.17
C CYS A 28 -8.70 0.40 -12.06
N VAL A 29 -9.17 -0.75 -11.56
CA VAL A 29 -9.26 -1.99 -12.36
C VAL A 29 -10.13 -1.77 -13.60
N GLN A 30 -11.29 -1.15 -13.44
CA GLN A 30 -12.19 -0.82 -14.55
C GLN A 30 -11.52 0.15 -15.55
N PHE A 31 -10.88 1.20 -15.06
CA PHE A 31 -10.15 2.16 -15.89
C PHE A 31 -9.07 1.47 -16.73
N ILE A 32 -8.25 0.61 -16.12
CA ILE A 32 -7.18 -0.13 -16.80
C ILE A 32 -7.76 -1.04 -17.87
N ARG A 33 -8.85 -1.74 -17.56
CA ARG A 33 -9.55 -2.60 -18.52
C ARG A 33 -10.10 -1.80 -19.70
N HIS A 34 -10.79 -0.69 -19.43
CA HIS A 34 -11.45 0.10 -20.47
C HIS A 34 -10.46 0.90 -21.34
N LYS A 35 -9.38 1.42 -20.76
CA LYS A 35 -8.42 2.27 -21.49
C LYS A 35 -7.28 1.49 -22.12
N PHE A 36 -6.86 0.38 -21.54
CA PHE A 36 -5.67 -0.37 -21.97
C PHE A 36 -5.97 -1.82 -22.35
N GLY A 37 -7.19 -2.32 -22.13
CA GLY A 37 -7.55 -3.72 -22.42
C GLY A 37 -6.86 -4.72 -21.50
N LYS A 38 -6.31 -4.29 -20.36
CA LYS A 38 -5.57 -5.13 -19.40
C LYS A 38 -6.46 -5.50 -18.21
N THR A 39 -6.19 -6.66 -17.59
CA THR A 39 -6.94 -7.13 -16.42
C THR A 39 -6.05 -7.04 -15.19
N ALA A 40 -6.25 -6.00 -14.40
CA ALA A 40 -5.59 -5.84 -13.10
C ALA A 40 -6.30 -6.72 -12.05
N ASP A 41 -5.52 -7.47 -11.27
CA ASP A 41 -6.02 -8.54 -10.38
C ASP A 41 -5.57 -8.39 -8.92
N TYR A 42 -5.04 -7.22 -8.55
CA TYR A 42 -4.43 -6.96 -7.24
C TYR A 42 -3.21 -7.84 -6.92
N SER A 43 -2.57 -8.45 -7.93
CA SER A 43 -1.29 -9.12 -7.73
C SER A 43 -0.15 -8.11 -7.67
N GLU A 44 0.85 -8.39 -6.83
CA GLU A 44 2.10 -7.62 -6.82
C GLU A 44 2.81 -7.69 -8.19
N ALA A 45 2.63 -8.79 -8.93
CA ALA A 45 3.16 -8.98 -10.28
C ALA A 45 2.60 -7.99 -11.32
N PHE A 46 1.44 -7.39 -11.07
CA PHE A 46 0.83 -6.38 -11.94
C PHE A 46 1.32 -4.95 -11.64
N LEU A 47 2.04 -4.71 -10.55
CA LEU A 47 2.51 -3.37 -10.18
C LEU A 47 3.45 -2.70 -11.20
N PRO A 48 4.33 -3.41 -11.93
CA PRO A 48 5.07 -2.82 -13.04
C PRO A 48 4.15 -2.24 -14.13
N GLU A 49 2.98 -2.86 -14.35
CA GLU A 49 2.02 -2.39 -15.33
C GLU A 49 1.28 -1.14 -14.83
N ILE A 50 0.98 -1.04 -13.53
CA ILE A 50 0.47 0.20 -12.93
C ILE A 50 1.44 1.36 -13.15
N GLU A 51 2.73 1.12 -12.94
CA GLU A 51 3.77 2.12 -13.18
C GLU A 51 3.82 2.54 -14.67
N ASN A 52 3.72 1.59 -15.60
CA ASN A 52 3.65 1.89 -17.03
C ASN A 52 2.45 2.78 -17.38
N VAL A 53 1.27 2.51 -16.80
CA VAL A 53 0.08 3.35 -17.01
C VAL A 53 0.30 4.76 -16.45
N LEU A 54 0.86 4.90 -15.24
CA LEU A 54 1.17 6.21 -14.65
C LEU A 54 2.23 6.97 -15.46
N HIS A 55 3.19 6.27 -16.07
CA HIS A 55 4.14 6.86 -17.01
C HIS A 55 3.44 7.45 -18.23
N LEU A 56 2.52 6.70 -18.86
CA LEU A 56 1.77 7.19 -20.01
C LEU A 56 0.89 8.40 -19.64
N LEU A 57 0.27 8.37 -18.45
CA LEU A 57 -0.50 9.51 -17.93
C LEU A 57 0.38 10.74 -17.75
N HIS A 58 1.55 10.60 -17.11
CA HIS A 58 2.53 11.69 -16.95
C HIS A 58 2.94 12.30 -18.29
N LEU A 59 3.30 11.47 -19.28
CA LEU A 59 3.68 11.95 -20.62
C LEU A 59 2.54 12.70 -21.32
N SER A 60 1.28 12.38 -21.01
CA SER A 60 0.11 13.04 -21.60
C SER A 60 -0.22 14.40 -20.97
N MET A 61 0.26 14.68 -19.74
CA MET A 61 -0.13 15.88 -18.97
C MET A 61 0.11 17.21 -19.68
N PRO A 62 1.27 17.46 -20.33
CA PRO A 62 1.54 18.74 -20.98
C PRO A 62 0.53 19.08 -22.08
N SER A 63 0.04 18.06 -22.79
CA SER A 63 -0.91 18.22 -23.89
C SER A 63 -2.36 18.16 -23.41
N ALA A 64 -2.69 17.26 -22.49
CA ALA A 64 -4.04 17.06 -22.00
C ALA A 64 -4.52 18.18 -21.05
N LYS A 65 -3.59 18.81 -20.31
CA LYS A 65 -3.87 19.88 -19.34
C LYS A 65 -5.08 19.55 -18.43
N PRO A 66 -5.05 18.41 -17.71
CA PRO A 66 -6.17 18.05 -16.84
C PRO A 66 -6.39 19.08 -15.74
N SER A 67 -7.61 19.13 -15.24
CA SER A 67 -7.93 19.91 -14.05
C SER A 67 -7.32 19.29 -12.80
N GLU A 68 -7.24 20.06 -11.71
CA GLU A 68 -6.80 19.55 -10.41
C GLU A 68 -7.70 18.39 -9.93
N SER A 69 -9.01 18.50 -10.14
CA SER A 69 -9.98 17.44 -9.82
C SER A 69 -9.70 16.13 -10.60
N ASP A 70 -9.31 16.23 -11.88
CA ASP A 70 -8.93 15.04 -12.66
C ASP A 70 -7.67 14.39 -12.07
N ILE A 71 -6.67 15.18 -11.67
CA ILE A 71 -5.44 14.70 -11.02
C ILE A 71 -5.78 14.03 -9.69
N GLU A 72 -6.60 14.66 -8.84
CA GLU A 72 -7.06 14.10 -7.57
C GLU A 72 -7.79 12.76 -7.76
N GLN A 73 -8.63 12.66 -8.81
CA GLN A 73 -9.31 11.42 -9.14
C GLN A 73 -8.30 10.32 -9.52
N PHE A 74 -7.30 10.62 -10.34
CA PHE A 74 -6.23 9.65 -10.64
C PHE A 74 -5.44 9.25 -9.39
N CYS A 75 -5.09 10.21 -8.54
CA CYS A 75 -4.40 9.95 -7.27
C CYS A 75 -5.21 9.01 -6.38
N THR A 76 -6.52 9.24 -6.28
CA THR A 76 -7.43 8.42 -5.51
C THR A 76 -7.48 7.00 -6.05
N ILE A 77 -7.79 6.79 -7.34
CA ILE A 77 -8.00 5.43 -7.86
C ILE A 77 -6.72 4.62 -7.92
N PHE A 78 -5.61 5.20 -8.41
CA PHE A 78 -4.33 4.48 -8.53
C PHE A 78 -3.66 4.30 -7.16
N GLY A 79 -3.69 5.33 -6.32
CA GLY A 79 -3.16 5.24 -4.97
C GLY A 79 -3.92 4.20 -4.15
N SER A 80 -5.24 4.14 -4.32
CA SER A 80 -6.06 3.10 -3.71
C SER A 80 -5.74 1.70 -4.22
N TYR A 81 -5.51 1.51 -5.52
CA TYR A 81 -5.07 0.21 -6.05
C TYR A 81 -3.76 -0.24 -5.43
N LEU A 82 -2.76 0.64 -5.33
CA LEU A 82 -1.48 0.35 -4.70
C LEU A 82 -1.65 -0.04 -3.22
N GLY A 83 -2.39 0.76 -2.46
CA GLY A 83 -2.61 0.50 -1.04
C GLY A 83 -3.45 -0.75 -0.78
N GLU A 84 -4.50 -1.00 -1.57
CA GLU A 84 -5.29 -2.24 -1.47
C GLU A 84 -4.50 -3.48 -1.88
N THR A 85 -3.61 -3.36 -2.87
CA THR A 85 -2.68 -4.45 -3.21
C THR A 85 -1.80 -4.78 -2.01
N TYR A 86 -1.22 -3.78 -1.34
CA TYR A 86 -0.47 -4.01 -0.09
C TYR A 86 -1.35 -4.65 0.99
N ARG A 87 -2.51 -4.05 1.28
CA ARG A 87 -3.40 -4.48 2.36
C ARG A 87 -3.87 -5.92 2.21
N ARG A 88 -4.19 -6.35 0.99
CA ARG A 88 -4.66 -7.71 0.68
C ARG A 88 -3.57 -8.77 0.86
N HIS A 89 -2.31 -8.43 0.57
CA HIS A 89 -1.18 -9.37 0.65
C HIS A 89 -0.46 -9.35 2.00
N ARG A 90 -0.49 -8.23 2.72
CA ARG A 90 0.37 -7.98 3.89
C ARG A 90 -0.37 -7.42 5.11
N GLY A 91 -1.66 -7.15 4.97
CA GLY A 91 -2.45 -6.47 5.99
C GLY A 91 -2.12 -4.97 6.03
N GLY A 92 -2.59 -4.34 7.10
CA GLY A 92 -2.59 -2.89 7.24
C GLY A 92 -4.00 -2.34 7.30
N GLU A 93 -4.09 -1.08 7.66
CA GLU A 93 -5.35 -0.39 7.95
C GLU A 93 -5.35 0.98 7.28
N TRP A 94 -6.46 1.31 6.64
CA TRP A 94 -6.67 2.65 6.10
C TRP A 94 -7.18 3.57 7.19
N GLY A 95 -6.70 4.80 7.15
CA GLY A 95 -7.08 5.84 8.08
C GLY A 95 -6.49 7.16 7.68
N VAL A 96 -6.61 8.13 8.55
CA VAL A 96 -6.09 9.47 8.33
C VAL A 96 -4.89 9.73 9.23
N SER A 97 -4.00 10.60 8.77
CA SER A 97 -2.91 11.17 9.58
C SER A 97 -2.69 12.64 9.20
N PHE A 98 -2.01 13.41 10.03
CA PHE A 98 -1.68 14.81 9.74
C PHE A 98 -2.92 15.62 9.28
N GLY A 99 -3.94 15.69 10.14
CA GLY A 99 -5.12 16.53 9.93
C GLY A 99 -6.26 15.88 9.13
N ASN A 100 -5.98 15.22 8.00
CA ASN A 100 -6.94 14.35 7.29
C ASN A 100 -6.30 13.58 6.11
N THR A 101 -4.98 13.41 6.10
CA THR A 101 -4.25 12.86 4.95
C THR A 101 -4.53 11.36 4.83
N PRO A 102 -5.01 10.87 3.67
CA PRO A 102 -5.23 9.45 3.43
C PRO A 102 -3.95 8.64 3.62
N THR A 103 -4.00 7.70 4.56
CA THR A 103 -2.84 6.97 5.06
C THR A 103 -3.15 5.48 5.14
N LEU A 104 -2.20 4.66 4.69
CA LEU A 104 -2.19 3.22 4.95
C LEU A 104 -1.12 2.94 6.02
N SER A 105 -1.57 2.45 7.17
CA SER A 105 -0.72 2.08 8.32
C SER A 105 -0.45 0.57 8.34
N PHE A 106 0.78 0.16 8.62
CA PHE A 106 1.17 -1.25 8.75
C PHE A 106 2.43 -1.42 9.63
N GLY A 107 2.76 -2.68 9.95
CA GLY A 107 3.99 -3.16 10.61
C GLY A 107 4.78 -2.14 11.44
N GLY A 108 4.67 -2.20 12.78
CA GLY A 108 5.49 -1.38 13.68
C GLY A 108 5.15 0.12 13.70
N GLY A 109 3.95 0.49 13.23
CA GLY A 109 3.49 1.89 13.20
C GLY A 109 3.96 2.67 11.97
N TYR A 110 4.43 1.97 10.94
CA TYR A 110 4.79 2.59 9.68
C TYR A 110 3.56 3.16 8.97
N LYS A 111 3.72 4.35 8.39
CA LYS A 111 2.69 5.05 7.65
C LYS A 111 3.14 5.25 6.20
N SER A 112 2.25 4.93 5.28
CA SER A 112 2.44 5.15 3.85
C SER A 112 1.32 6.04 3.31
N PHE A 113 1.62 6.79 2.24
CA PHE A 113 0.70 7.76 1.64
C PHE A 113 0.53 7.45 0.15
N PRO A 114 -0.18 6.36 -0.22
CA PRO A 114 -0.23 5.90 -1.61
C PRO A 114 -0.77 6.96 -2.58
N TRP A 115 -1.79 7.73 -2.16
CA TRP A 115 -2.41 8.76 -3.00
C TRP A 115 -1.43 9.92 -3.26
N ALA A 116 -0.74 10.38 -2.22
CA ALA A 116 0.29 11.40 -2.34
C ALA A 116 1.48 10.92 -3.19
N ARG A 117 1.85 9.63 -3.09
CA ARG A 117 2.90 9.05 -3.94
C ARG A 117 2.50 9.08 -5.42
N VAL A 118 1.26 8.74 -5.75
CA VAL A 118 0.75 8.84 -7.14
C VAL A 118 0.72 10.29 -7.61
N HIS A 119 0.30 11.23 -6.77
CA HIS A 119 0.34 12.65 -7.11
C HIS A 119 1.76 13.07 -7.52
N LYS A 120 2.75 12.78 -6.67
CA LYS A 120 4.15 13.05 -7.01
C LYS A 120 4.56 12.36 -8.31
N ARG A 121 4.21 11.08 -8.50
CA ARG A 121 4.51 10.35 -9.74
C ARG A 121 3.96 11.02 -11.00
N LEU A 122 2.76 11.56 -10.94
CA LEU A 122 2.11 12.24 -12.08
C LEU A 122 2.78 13.59 -12.40
N ILE A 123 3.27 14.31 -11.40
CA ILE A 123 3.91 15.63 -11.57
C ILE A 123 5.39 15.50 -11.92
N ASN A 124 6.11 14.70 -11.16
CA ASN A 124 7.56 14.62 -11.15
C ASN A 124 8.14 13.57 -12.11
N GLY A 125 7.32 12.61 -12.56
CA GLY A 125 7.80 11.57 -13.46
C GLY A 125 8.49 10.42 -12.72
N GLU A 126 9.46 9.78 -13.37
CA GLU A 126 10.06 8.51 -12.94
C GLU A 126 10.81 8.56 -11.60
N GLU A 127 11.23 9.73 -11.14
CA GLU A 127 11.85 9.92 -9.81
C GLU A 127 10.90 9.51 -8.67
N ASP A 128 9.59 9.56 -8.92
CA ASP A 128 8.55 9.13 -8.00
C ASP A 128 7.91 7.78 -8.38
N ASN A 129 8.65 6.92 -9.09
CA ASN A 129 8.22 5.57 -9.48
C ASN A 129 7.49 4.81 -8.36
N VAL A 130 6.26 4.35 -8.62
CA VAL A 130 5.41 3.74 -7.59
C VAL A 130 5.75 2.27 -7.34
N HIS A 131 6.27 1.57 -8.36
CA HIS A 131 6.67 0.18 -8.20
C HIS A 131 7.91 0.06 -7.29
N HIS A 132 8.93 0.89 -7.52
CA HIS A 132 10.11 0.94 -6.64
C HIS A 132 9.76 1.35 -5.21
N TRP A 133 8.88 2.34 -5.06
CA TRP A 133 8.36 2.73 -3.74
C TRP A 133 7.64 1.59 -3.04
N TYR A 134 6.80 0.83 -3.76
CA TYR A 134 6.10 -0.32 -3.21
C TYR A 134 7.07 -1.41 -2.74
N LEU A 135 8.09 -1.75 -3.55
CA LEU A 135 9.14 -2.70 -3.14
C LEU A 135 9.87 -2.23 -1.89
N GLY A 136 10.13 -0.93 -1.76
CA GLY A 136 10.69 -0.33 -0.54
C GLY A 136 9.81 -0.57 0.69
N MET A 137 8.48 -0.46 0.55
CA MET A 137 7.54 -0.79 1.65
C MET A 137 7.61 -2.26 2.07
N ILE A 138 7.72 -3.19 1.10
CA ILE A 138 7.88 -4.62 1.40
C ILE A 138 9.18 -4.85 2.17
N GLN A 139 10.29 -4.30 1.69
CA GLN A 139 11.60 -4.50 2.29
C GLN A 139 11.64 -3.93 3.71
N TYR A 140 11.07 -2.74 3.92
CA TYR A 140 11.00 -2.14 5.25
C TYR A 140 10.19 -3.01 6.23
N ALA A 141 9.01 -3.49 5.83
CA ALA A 141 8.17 -4.35 6.66
C ALA A 141 8.85 -5.69 7.00
N SER A 142 9.68 -6.24 6.11
CA SER A 142 10.46 -7.45 6.40
C SER A 142 11.55 -7.22 7.45
N ASN A 143 12.12 -6.01 7.51
CA ASN A 143 13.19 -5.66 8.43
C ASN A 143 12.68 -5.21 9.82
N THR A 144 11.40 -4.84 9.94
CA THR A 144 10.78 -4.36 11.20
C THR A 144 9.96 -5.41 11.94
N THR A 145 10.19 -6.69 11.68
CA THR A 145 9.64 -7.77 12.53
C THR A 145 10.02 -7.47 13.99
N PRO A 146 9.06 -7.27 14.91
CA PRO A 146 9.41 -7.02 16.29
C PRO A 146 10.14 -8.26 16.80
N THR A 147 11.41 -8.11 17.17
CA THR A 147 12.08 -9.10 18.01
C THR A 147 11.14 -9.36 19.19
N PRO A 148 10.71 -10.61 19.45
CA PRO A 148 9.99 -10.90 20.67
C PRO A 148 10.86 -10.37 21.83
N PRO A 149 10.26 -9.72 22.84
CA PRO A 149 11.04 -9.22 23.97
C PRO A 149 11.93 -10.34 24.51
N PRO A 150 13.19 -10.06 24.89
CA PRO A 150 14.06 -11.08 25.45
C PRO A 150 13.29 -11.78 26.57
N LEU A 151 13.16 -13.10 26.46
CA LEU A 151 12.48 -13.91 27.47
C LEU A 151 13.10 -13.56 28.83
N PRO A 152 12.29 -13.34 29.89
CA PRO A 152 12.86 -13.17 31.22
C PRO A 152 13.74 -14.40 31.51
N PRO A 153 14.88 -14.23 32.22
CA PRO A 153 15.92 -15.25 32.36
C PRO A 153 15.46 -16.58 32.99
N ASN A 154 14.20 -16.69 33.40
CA ASN A 154 13.58 -17.86 34.02
C ASN A 154 12.31 -18.38 33.31
N SER A 155 12.03 -17.97 32.07
CA SER A 155 10.94 -18.58 31.30
C SER A 155 11.35 -19.98 30.81
N ALA A 156 10.52 -20.98 31.12
CA ALA A 156 10.63 -22.30 30.51
C ALA A 156 10.63 -22.16 28.97
N PRO A 157 11.39 -23.01 28.24
CA PRO A 157 11.40 -22.97 26.78
C PRO A 157 9.96 -23.14 26.27
N PRO A 158 9.54 -22.36 25.25
CA PRO A 158 8.22 -22.53 24.67
C PRO A 158 8.05 -23.98 24.18
N PRO A 159 6.85 -24.57 24.30
CA PRO A 159 6.60 -25.89 23.76
C PRO A 159 6.95 -25.91 22.27
N PRO A 160 7.51 -27.01 21.74
CA PRO A 160 7.84 -27.12 20.33
C PRO A 160 6.61 -26.76 19.51
N LEU A 161 6.78 -25.81 18.58
CA LEU A 161 5.71 -25.40 17.69
C LEU A 161 5.12 -26.65 17.02
N PRO A 162 3.78 -26.78 16.94
CA PRO A 162 3.18 -27.87 16.20
C PRO A 162 3.73 -27.85 14.77
N PRO A 163 4.07 -29.02 14.18
CA PRO A 163 4.65 -29.06 12.85
C PRO A 163 3.72 -28.32 11.88
N LYS A 164 4.27 -27.36 11.13
CA LYS A 164 3.55 -26.63 10.09
C LYS A 164 2.98 -27.67 9.12
N LYS A 165 1.66 -27.91 9.16
CA LYS A 165 0.98 -28.65 8.10
C LYS A 165 1.13 -27.81 6.83
N GLY A 166 1.98 -28.26 5.92
CA GLY A 166 2.20 -27.59 4.64
C GLY A 166 0.88 -27.46 3.89
N PHE A 167 0.42 -26.21 3.72
CA PHE A 167 -0.77 -25.85 2.94
C PHE A 167 -0.64 -26.28 1.46
N PHE A 168 0.57 -26.57 0.99
CA PHE A 168 0.87 -27.07 -0.36
C PHE A 168 0.82 -28.61 -0.52
N SER A 169 0.50 -29.38 0.52
CA SER A 169 0.39 -30.86 0.44
C SER A 169 -1.02 -31.37 0.06
N ARG A 170 -1.97 -30.49 -0.26
CA ARG A 170 -3.36 -30.85 -0.60
C ARG A 170 -3.83 -30.43 -2.00
N LEU A 171 -2.92 -30.02 -2.89
CA LEU A 171 -3.27 -29.76 -4.30
C LEU A 171 -2.38 -30.46 -5.35
N PHE A 172 -1.27 -31.07 -4.97
CA PHE A 172 -0.48 -31.92 -5.86
C PHE A 172 -0.01 -33.17 -5.11
N GLY A 173 -0.90 -34.17 -5.06
CA GLY A 173 -0.54 -35.54 -4.69
C GLY A 173 -0.02 -36.28 -5.92
N SER A 174 1.06 -37.05 -5.69
CA SER A 174 1.67 -38.01 -6.59
C SER A 174 0.72 -39.11 -7.06
#